data_AF-A0A2H0RQN5-F1
#
_entry.id   AF-A0A2H0RQN5-F1
#
_cell.length_a   1.000
_cell.length_b   1.000
_cell.length_c   1.000
_cell.angle_alpha   90.00
_cell.angle_beta   90.00
_cell.angle_gamma   90.00
#
_symmetry.space_group_name_H-M   'P 1'
#
loop_
_entity.id
_entity.type
_entity.pdbx_description
1 polymer ?
#
loop_
_entity_poly.entity_id
_entity_poly.type
_entity_poly.pdbx_seq_one_letter_code
_entity_poly.pdbx_strand_id
1 'polypeptide(L)'
;MKPLFPLASLAIILVACMPAATPPAEEEQESMSSSSPVAQQEETARETKNVLYRGVVKPAGISIYQQGSHRLLQSDGRFILLESDAVDLNGYVGEEVEVFGDLRPTVEAGGMIMRVRSISLLDAGSTDAEPDAVMAQEGTGDTLAMMEEETVESSSSAAADPEESAPSSTSSSSSVETEEPQEPEHLDEEEAETSSADTTDPAFAARVTLMQEQDLSPEQWTQQYCTAHIGFCIPVHRNWWYRSFGTTTSFLWHVELSSEEVQGLTQGPISVNLITGSVGAKKATDGQVRIVGGTVTGYREWTENRHFEISAPAALETSVRYILDHLVEYVEE
;
A
#
# COMPACT_ATOMS: atom_id res chain seq x y z
N MET A 1 3.76 -9.79 55.21
CA MET A 1 4.95 -10.66 55.30
C MET A 1 5.51 -10.80 53.89
N LYS A 2 6.75 -10.32 53.67
CA LYS A 2 7.43 -10.29 52.37
C LYS A 2 8.30 -11.54 52.22
N PRO A 3 8.27 -12.29 51.11
CA PRO A 3 9.35 -13.19 50.78
C PRO A 3 10.41 -12.47 49.94
N LEU A 4 11.64 -12.43 50.48
CA LEU A 4 12.86 -12.13 49.76
C LEU A 4 13.20 -13.30 48.83
N PHE A 5 13.55 -13.02 47.57
CA PHE A 5 14.26 -13.97 46.71
C PHE A 5 15.65 -13.41 46.33
N PRO A 6 16.72 -14.22 46.40
CA PRO A 6 18.08 -13.75 46.25
C PRO A 6 18.53 -13.64 44.79
N LEU A 7 19.40 -12.66 44.59
CA LEU A 7 20.28 -12.44 43.43
C LEU A 7 21.04 -13.72 43.03
N ALA A 8 20.94 -14.10 41.76
CA ALA A 8 21.87 -15.02 41.12
C ALA A 8 22.74 -14.23 40.12
N SER A 9 24.03 -14.12 40.44
CA SER A 9 25.10 -13.59 39.61
C SER A 9 25.16 -14.32 38.26
N LEU A 10 25.05 -13.59 37.16
CA LEU A 10 25.40 -14.08 35.84
C LEU A 10 26.78 -13.52 35.45
N ALA A 11 27.71 -14.44 35.20
CA ALA A 11 29.11 -14.17 34.89
C ALA A 11 29.29 -13.54 33.50
N ILE A 12 30.07 -12.46 33.45
CA ILE A 12 30.53 -11.79 32.24
C ILE A 12 31.75 -12.56 31.71
N ILE A 13 31.64 -13.13 30.50
CA ILE A 13 32.80 -13.66 29.76
C ILE A 13 33.20 -12.60 28.73
N LEU A 14 34.31 -11.92 29.00
CA LEU A 14 35.03 -11.07 28.05
C LEU A 14 35.80 -11.96 27.06
N VAL A 15 35.37 -11.99 25.80
CA VAL A 15 36.18 -12.53 24.69
C VAL A 15 36.81 -11.35 23.95
N ALA A 16 38.12 -11.22 24.09
CA ALA A 16 38.96 -10.30 23.34
C ALA A 16 39.31 -10.92 21.98
N CYS A 17 38.94 -10.26 20.87
CA CYS A 17 39.52 -10.53 19.56
C CYS A 17 40.47 -9.39 19.20
N MET A 18 41.75 -9.73 19.12
CA MET A 18 42.81 -8.85 18.66
C MET A 18 42.75 -8.61 17.14
N PRO A 19 43.20 -7.43 16.66
CA PRO A 19 43.27 -7.10 15.25
C PRO A 19 44.47 -7.79 14.58
N ALA A 20 44.22 -8.45 13.45
CA ALA A 20 45.28 -8.91 12.56
C ALA A 20 45.77 -7.73 11.70
N ALA A 21 47.05 -7.43 11.84
CA ALA A 21 47.80 -6.48 11.04
C ALA A 21 47.76 -6.85 9.55
N THR A 22 47.35 -5.91 8.71
CA THR A 22 47.51 -5.97 7.26
C THR A 22 48.59 -4.96 6.85
N PRO A 23 49.64 -5.36 6.10
CA PRO A 23 50.74 -4.48 5.70
C PRO A 23 50.32 -3.44 4.64
N PRO A 24 51.07 -2.33 4.52
CA PRO A 24 50.81 -1.28 3.55
C PRO A 24 51.34 -1.71 2.17
N ALA A 25 50.49 -1.66 1.15
CA ALA A 25 50.89 -1.80 -0.24
C ALA A 25 50.46 -0.53 -0.99
N GLU A 26 51.45 0.36 -1.08
CA GLU A 26 51.84 1.17 -2.25
C GLU A 26 50.76 1.89 -3.07
N GLU A 27 50.90 3.21 -2.99
CA GLU A 27 50.32 4.22 -3.85
C GLU A 27 50.89 4.11 -5.27
N GLU A 28 50.02 3.96 -6.27
CA GLU A 28 50.26 4.48 -7.62
C GLU A 28 49.01 5.26 -8.05
N GLN A 29 49.07 6.58 -7.84
CA GLN A 29 48.16 7.55 -8.43
C GLN A 29 48.57 7.79 -9.89
N GLU A 30 47.90 7.11 -10.82
CA GLU A 30 47.84 7.59 -12.20
C GLU A 30 46.53 8.35 -12.42
N SER A 31 46.67 9.66 -12.43
CA SER A 31 45.68 10.63 -12.88
C SER A 31 45.38 10.43 -14.37
N MET A 32 44.22 9.88 -14.70
CA MET A 32 43.63 10.02 -16.02
C MET A 32 42.26 10.69 -15.92
N SER A 33 42.28 12.00 -16.15
CA SER A 33 41.10 12.78 -16.51
C SER A 33 40.49 12.21 -17.79
N SER A 34 39.38 11.48 -17.67
CA SER A 34 38.49 11.18 -18.80
C SER A 34 37.15 11.86 -18.55
N SER A 35 37.04 13.08 -19.10
CA SER A 35 35.78 13.76 -19.30
C SER A 35 35.02 13.02 -20.41
N SER A 36 34.28 11.98 -20.04
CA SER A 36 33.31 11.35 -20.93
C SER A 36 32.01 12.15 -20.86
N PRO A 37 31.41 12.52 -22.01
CA PRO A 37 30.10 13.16 -22.00
C PRO A 37 29.11 12.19 -21.36
N VAL A 38 28.44 12.66 -20.31
CA VAL A 38 27.31 11.97 -19.67
C VAL A 38 26.19 11.91 -20.71
N ALA A 39 26.25 10.88 -21.56
CA ALA A 39 25.09 10.42 -22.29
C ALA A 39 24.09 10.02 -21.21
N GLN A 40 22.97 10.75 -21.16
CA GLN A 40 21.74 10.32 -20.50
C GLN A 40 21.38 8.98 -21.12
N GLN A 41 21.93 7.90 -20.56
CA GLN A 41 21.41 6.56 -20.74
C GLN A 41 20.04 6.63 -20.10
N GLU A 42 19.02 6.89 -20.92
CA GLU A 42 17.67 6.42 -20.63
C GLU A 42 17.85 4.96 -20.23
N GLU A 43 17.79 4.68 -18.92
CA GLU A 43 17.69 3.33 -18.40
C GLU A 43 16.40 2.78 -19.00
N THR A 44 16.53 2.13 -20.15
CA THR A 44 15.47 1.32 -20.73
C THR A 44 15.19 0.22 -19.72
N ALA A 45 14.26 0.49 -18.81
CA ALA A 45 13.78 -0.45 -17.82
C ALA A 45 13.51 -1.77 -18.54
N ARG A 46 14.14 -2.85 -18.05
CA ARG A 46 14.15 -4.15 -18.74
C ARG A 46 12.71 -4.64 -18.93
N GLU A 47 12.21 -4.51 -20.16
CA GLU A 47 10.91 -5.00 -20.55
C GLU A 47 10.97 -6.53 -20.77
N THR A 48 10.07 -7.25 -20.12
CA THR A 48 9.90 -8.70 -20.31
C THR A 48 8.84 -8.90 -21.39
N LYS A 49 9.28 -9.34 -22.57
CA LYS A 49 8.42 -9.45 -23.75
C LYS A 49 7.60 -10.73 -23.78
N ASN A 50 6.44 -10.66 -24.42
CA ASN A 50 5.58 -11.81 -24.74
C ASN A 50 5.15 -12.63 -23.52
N VAL A 51 4.66 -11.95 -22.49
CA VAL A 51 4.09 -12.58 -21.29
C VAL A 51 2.57 -12.73 -21.42
N LEU A 52 2.02 -13.70 -20.69
CA LEU A 52 0.61 -14.05 -20.68
C LEU A 52 0.09 -14.04 -19.25
N TYR A 53 -0.99 -13.31 -18.98
CA TYR A 53 -1.64 -13.28 -17.68
C TYR A 53 -3.15 -13.46 -17.80
N ARG A 54 -3.77 -13.98 -16.75
CA ARG A 54 -5.21 -14.17 -16.65
C ARG A 54 -5.76 -13.38 -15.48
N GLY A 55 -6.98 -12.87 -15.63
CA GLY A 55 -7.68 -12.15 -14.58
C GLY A 55 -8.91 -11.42 -15.09
N VAL A 56 -9.51 -10.62 -14.23
CA VAL A 56 -10.68 -9.80 -14.55
C VAL A 56 -10.25 -8.37 -14.84
N VAL A 57 -10.65 -7.82 -15.98
CA VAL A 57 -10.34 -6.42 -16.32
C VAL A 57 -11.21 -5.50 -15.48
N LYS A 58 -10.58 -4.51 -14.83
CA LYS A 58 -11.26 -3.43 -14.10
C LYS A 58 -10.72 -2.08 -14.54
N PRO A 59 -11.47 -0.98 -14.36
CA PRO A 59 -10.92 0.36 -14.52
C PRO A 59 -9.72 0.56 -13.59
N ALA A 60 -8.68 1.27 -14.06
CA ALA A 60 -7.46 1.50 -13.27
C ALA A 60 -7.75 2.20 -11.93
N GLY A 61 -8.76 3.08 -11.91
CA GLY A 61 -9.05 3.94 -10.77
C GLY A 61 -8.18 5.20 -10.79
N ILE A 62 -8.13 5.90 -9.66
CA ILE A 62 -7.31 7.11 -9.51
C ILE A 62 -5.88 6.66 -9.22
N SER A 63 -4.96 6.81 -10.19
CA SER A 63 -3.51 6.68 -9.97
C SER A 63 -2.85 8.05 -10.03
N ILE A 64 -1.90 8.31 -9.14
CA ILE A 64 -1.20 9.61 -9.06
C ILE A 64 -0.33 9.89 -10.28
N TYR A 65 0.18 8.85 -10.94
CA TYR A 65 1.01 8.97 -12.14
C TYR A 65 0.24 8.79 -13.44
N GLN A 66 -1.08 8.56 -13.36
CA GLN A 66 -1.96 8.36 -14.52
C GLN A 66 -1.43 7.29 -15.50
N GLN A 67 -0.72 6.28 -14.98
CA GLN A 67 -0.20 5.18 -15.78
C GLN A 67 -1.24 4.07 -15.93
N GLY A 68 -1.35 3.55 -17.15
CA GLY A 68 -2.38 2.57 -17.52
C GLY A 68 -3.78 3.17 -17.60
N SER A 69 -4.64 2.55 -18.40
CA SER A 69 -6.06 2.89 -18.47
C SER A 69 -6.92 1.91 -17.66
N HIS A 70 -6.45 0.67 -17.54
CA HIS A 70 -7.16 -0.42 -16.87
C HIS A 70 -6.22 -1.18 -15.92
N ARG A 71 -6.77 -2.10 -15.14
CA ARG A 71 -6.01 -3.06 -14.35
C ARG A 71 -6.56 -4.46 -14.53
N LEU A 72 -5.68 -5.44 -14.62
CA LEU A 72 -6.01 -6.85 -14.62
C LEU A 72 -5.95 -7.36 -13.18
N LEU A 73 -7.10 -7.64 -12.57
CA LEU A 73 -7.16 -8.22 -11.23
C LEU A 73 -7.01 -9.73 -11.32
N GLN A 74 -5.93 -10.25 -10.73
CA GLN A 74 -5.63 -11.68 -10.70
C GLN A 74 -6.41 -12.38 -9.58
N SER A 75 -6.49 -13.71 -9.61
CA SER A 75 -7.18 -14.52 -8.61
C SER A 75 -6.59 -14.43 -7.20
N ASP A 76 -5.32 -14.04 -7.08
CA ASP A 76 -4.61 -13.85 -5.81
C ASP A 76 -4.76 -12.42 -5.23
N GLY A 77 -5.62 -11.60 -5.84
CA GLY A 77 -5.86 -10.22 -5.42
C GLY A 77 -4.79 -9.22 -5.87
N ARG A 78 -3.69 -9.68 -6.50
CA ARG A 78 -2.72 -8.77 -7.13
C ARG A 78 -3.31 -8.20 -8.41
N PHE A 79 -2.76 -7.07 -8.85
CA PHE A 79 -3.17 -6.46 -10.11
C PHE A 79 -1.97 -6.01 -10.96
N ILE A 80 -2.19 -5.99 -12.27
CA ILE A 80 -1.25 -5.46 -13.27
C ILE A 80 -1.93 -4.30 -13.97
N LEU A 81 -1.26 -3.15 -14.08
CA LEU A 81 -1.78 -2.04 -14.87
C LEU A 81 -1.74 -2.40 -16.36
N LEU A 82 -2.78 -2.05 -17.11
CA LEU A 82 -2.89 -2.32 -18.53
C LEU A 82 -2.87 -1.00 -19.30
N GLU A 83 -2.06 -0.95 -20.36
CA GLU A 83 -2.08 0.09 -21.38
C GLU A 83 -2.17 -0.57 -22.76
N SER A 84 -2.97 0.02 -23.67
CA SER A 84 -3.01 -0.42 -25.07
C SER A 84 -3.40 0.74 -25.96
N ASP A 85 -2.71 0.83 -27.10
CA ASP A 85 -3.05 1.76 -28.19
C ASP A 85 -3.85 1.07 -29.31
N ALA A 86 -3.85 -0.27 -29.31
CA ALA A 86 -4.40 -1.09 -30.40
C ALA A 86 -5.69 -1.84 -30.01
N VAL A 87 -5.85 -2.14 -28.72
CA VAL A 87 -6.97 -2.92 -28.19
C VAL A 87 -7.84 -2.01 -27.33
N ASP A 88 -9.15 -1.98 -27.60
CA ASP A 88 -10.10 -1.30 -26.73
C ASP A 88 -10.35 -2.12 -25.46
N LEU A 89 -9.69 -1.73 -24.37
CA LEU A 89 -9.79 -2.41 -23.08
C LEU A 89 -11.15 -2.21 -22.40
N ASN A 90 -11.93 -1.17 -22.77
CA ASN A 90 -13.24 -0.92 -22.16
C ASN A 90 -14.25 -2.03 -22.48
N GLY A 91 -14.14 -2.64 -23.67
CA GLY A 91 -15.01 -3.74 -24.09
C GLY A 91 -14.85 -5.03 -23.28
N TYR A 92 -13.84 -5.09 -22.40
CA TYR A 92 -13.54 -6.25 -21.57
C TYR A 92 -13.73 -5.98 -20.07
N VAL A 93 -14.19 -4.80 -19.67
CA VAL A 93 -14.35 -4.44 -18.25
C VAL A 93 -15.40 -5.34 -17.59
N GLY A 94 -14.98 -6.03 -16.53
CA GLY A 94 -15.81 -6.99 -15.79
C GLY A 94 -15.68 -8.44 -16.30
N GLU A 95 -15.05 -8.64 -17.46
CA GLU A 95 -14.88 -9.96 -18.06
C GLU A 95 -13.59 -10.65 -17.59
N GLU A 96 -13.65 -11.98 -17.51
CA GLU A 96 -12.46 -12.80 -17.29
C GLU A 96 -11.74 -13.06 -18.61
N VAL A 97 -10.48 -12.67 -18.67
CA VAL A 97 -9.71 -12.62 -19.91
C VAL A 97 -8.32 -13.22 -19.75
N GLU A 98 -7.75 -13.61 -20.88
CA GLU A 98 -6.34 -13.90 -21.04
C GLU A 98 -5.68 -12.75 -21.83
N VAL A 99 -4.75 -12.05 -21.20
CA VAL A 99 -4.06 -10.87 -21.75
C VAL A 99 -2.62 -11.24 -22.10
N PHE A 100 -2.23 -10.94 -23.34
CA PHE A 100 -0.89 -11.16 -23.86
C PHE A 100 -0.23 -9.83 -24.24
N GLY A 101 1.01 -9.63 -23.80
CA GLY A 101 1.70 -8.36 -24.00
C GLY A 101 3.14 -8.34 -23.51
N ASP A 102 3.67 -7.13 -23.39
CA ASP A 102 5.00 -6.88 -22.86
C ASP A 102 4.89 -6.21 -21.49
N LEU A 103 5.67 -6.68 -20.51
CA LEU A 103 5.58 -6.22 -19.12
C LEU A 103 6.81 -5.40 -18.75
N ARG A 104 6.58 -4.24 -18.13
CA ARG A 104 7.64 -3.39 -17.60
C ARG A 104 7.31 -2.93 -16.18
N PRO A 105 8.33 -2.68 -15.34
CA PRO A 105 8.13 -2.01 -14.06
C PRO A 105 7.51 -0.63 -14.29
N THR A 106 6.59 -0.24 -13.43
CA THR A 106 6.09 1.15 -13.35
C THR A 106 7.10 2.03 -12.62
N VAL A 107 6.87 3.34 -12.68
CA VAL A 107 7.59 4.29 -11.81
C VAL A 107 7.14 4.18 -10.34
N GLU A 108 6.06 3.44 -10.09
CA GLU A 108 5.37 3.37 -8.82
C GLU A 108 5.73 2.07 -8.08
N ALA A 109 6.61 2.17 -7.08
CA ALA A 109 6.79 1.22 -5.98
C ALA A 109 6.67 -0.30 -6.28
N GLY A 110 7.23 -0.74 -7.41
CA GLY A 110 7.27 -2.15 -7.79
C GLY A 110 5.98 -2.68 -8.42
N GLY A 111 5.03 -1.82 -8.77
CA GLY A 111 3.91 -2.17 -9.63
C GLY A 111 4.38 -2.52 -11.05
N MET A 112 3.63 -3.39 -11.74
CA MET A 112 3.93 -3.78 -13.12
C MET A 112 2.87 -3.20 -14.06
N ILE A 113 3.30 -2.70 -15.22
CA ILE A 113 2.43 -2.27 -16.30
C ILE A 113 2.68 -3.12 -17.54
N MET A 114 1.60 -3.58 -18.14
CA MET A 114 1.60 -4.37 -19.35
C MET A 114 1.11 -3.53 -20.53
N ARG A 115 1.94 -3.48 -21.57
CA ARG A 115 1.51 -3.04 -22.90
C ARG A 115 0.82 -4.20 -23.60
N VAL A 116 -0.51 -4.13 -23.65
CA VAL A 116 -1.36 -5.20 -24.17
C VAL A 116 -1.28 -5.23 -25.70
N ARG A 117 -0.91 -6.40 -26.24
CA ARG A 117 -0.90 -6.67 -27.68
C ARG A 117 -2.15 -7.40 -28.13
N SER A 118 -2.64 -8.36 -27.34
CA SER A 118 -3.88 -9.09 -27.61
C SER A 118 -4.56 -9.51 -26.32
N ILE A 119 -5.89 -9.63 -26.39
CA ILE A 119 -6.75 -10.04 -25.29
C ILE A 119 -7.77 -11.04 -25.83
N SER A 120 -8.01 -12.11 -25.07
CA SER A 120 -8.97 -13.16 -25.41
C SER A 120 -9.93 -13.36 -24.26
N LEU A 121 -11.24 -13.41 -24.54
CA LEU A 121 -12.24 -13.78 -23.53
C LEU A 121 -12.07 -15.26 -23.17
N LEU A 122 -12.12 -15.55 -21.88
CA LEU A 122 -12.27 -16.91 -21.40
C LEU A 122 -13.77 -17.15 -21.24
N ASP A 123 -14.35 -17.99 -22.09
CA ASP A 123 -15.77 -18.31 -22.01
C ASP A 123 -16.06 -18.96 -20.64
N ALA A 124 -16.79 -18.23 -19.79
CA ALA A 124 -17.19 -18.66 -18.44
C ALA A 124 -18.15 -19.87 -18.41
N GLY A 125 -18.31 -20.57 -19.54
CA GLY A 125 -19.37 -21.55 -19.75
C GLY A 125 -19.02 -22.78 -20.59
N SER A 126 -17.79 -22.95 -21.09
CA SER A 126 -17.39 -24.24 -21.66
C SER A 126 -16.86 -25.15 -20.55
N THR A 127 -17.73 -25.48 -19.59
CA THR A 127 -17.59 -26.74 -18.87
C THR A 127 -17.63 -27.83 -19.93
N ASP A 128 -16.54 -28.57 -20.10
CA ASP A 128 -16.46 -29.78 -20.92
C ASP A 128 -17.64 -30.68 -20.56
N ALA A 129 -18.72 -30.60 -21.34
CA ALA A 129 -19.76 -31.59 -21.36
C ALA A 129 -19.16 -32.82 -22.03
N GLU A 130 -18.59 -33.71 -21.23
CA GLU A 130 -18.31 -35.09 -21.60
C GLU A 130 -19.57 -35.64 -22.31
N PRO A 131 -19.46 -36.15 -23.55
CA PRO A 131 -20.58 -36.83 -24.19
C PRO A 131 -20.75 -38.21 -23.53
N ASP A 132 -21.53 -38.24 -22.45
CA ASP A 132 -21.90 -39.48 -21.76
C ASP A 132 -22.83 -40.29 -22.68
N ALA A 133 -22.29 -41.37 -23.21
CA ALA A 133 -22.96 -42.27 -24.12
C ALA A 133 -23.92 -43.18 -23.35
N VAL A 134 -25.23 -42.96 -23.56
CA VAL A 134 -26.31 -43.96 -23.60
C VAL A 134 -25.95 -45.41 -23.23
N MET A 135 -26.42 -45.87 -22.08
CA MET A 135 -26.92 -47.24 -21.91
C MET A 135 -28.20 -47.23 -21.08
N ALA A 136 -29.29 -47.56 -21.76
CA ALA A 136 -30.61 -47.78 -21.20
C ALA A 136 -30.63 -49.01 -20.29
N GLN A 137 -31.30 -48.92 -19.15
CA GLN A 137 -31.91 -50.10 -18.54
C GLN A 137 -33.21 -49.72 -17.82
N GLU A 138 -34.29 -50.29 -18.35
CA GLU A 138 -35.64 -50.28 -17.77
C GLU A 138 -35.66 -50.99 -16.41
N GLY A 139 -36.43 -50.45 -15.47
CA GLY A 139 -36.63 -51.04 -14.15
C GLY A 139 -37.76 -50.35 -13.39
N THR A 140 -38.97 -50.84 -13.62
CA THR A 140 -40.24 -50.52 -12.97
C THR A 140 -40.24 -50.63 -11.44
N GLY A 141 -40.99 -49.75 -10.77
CA GLY A 141 -41.45 -49.91 -9.38
C GLY A 141 -41.58 -48.55 -8.69
N ASP A 142 -42.69 -47.83 -8.86
CA ASP A 142 -43.87 -47.90 -7.97
C ASP A 142 -43.52 -47.61 -6.50
N THR A 143 -43.76 -46.38 -6.04
CA THR A 143 -44.36 -46.14 -4.72
C THR A 143 -44.91 -44.70 -4.60
N LEU A 144 -46.19 -44.66 -4.27
CA LEU A 144 -47.07 -43.54 -3.97
C LEU A 144 -46.77 -42.86 -2.61
N ALA A 145 -47.36 -41.67 -2.48
CA ALA A 145 -47.84 -40.98 -1.26
C ALA A 145 -46.87 -39.98 -0.63
N MET A 146 -47.10 -38.66 -0.71
CA MET A 146 -48.15 -37.80 -0.11
C MET A 146 -47.57 -37.01 1.08
N MET A 147 -47.79 -35.69 1.06
CA MET A 147 -48.00 -34.71 2.16
C MET A 147 -47.43 -33.36 1.70
N GLU A 148 -48.28 -32.44 1.22
CA GLU A 148 -48.99 -31.40 2.01
C GLU A 148 -47.98 -30.43 2.64
N GLU A 149 -47.78 -29.27 2.02
CA GLU A 149 -48.53 -28.01 2.25
C GLU A 149 -48.18 -27.39 3.60
N GLU A 150 -47.38 -26.31 3.58
CA GLU A 150 -47.65 -25.14 4.43
C GLU A 150 -47.21 -23.85 3.73
N THR A 151 -48.23 -23.05 3.45
CA THR A 151 -48.24 -21.63 3.20
C THR A 151 -47.76 -20.84 4.42
N VAL A 152 -46.92 -19.82 4.23
CA VAL A 152 -46.96 -18.61 5.06
C VAL A 152 -46.79 -17.36 4.21
N GLU A 153 -47.87 -16.61 4.17
CA GLU A 153 -47.96 -15.23 3.72
C GLU A 153 -47.15 -14.30 4.63
N SER A 154 -46.55 -13.25 4.05
CA SER A 154 -46.46 -11.96 4.74
C SER A 154 -46.41 -10.83 3.73
N SER A 155 -47.49 -10.05 3.79
CA SER A 155 -47.87 -8.94 2.94
C SER A 155 -47.16 -7.62 3.30
N SER A 156 -47.00 -6.78 2.27
CA SER A 156 -47.23 -5.32 2.24
C SER A 156 -46.52 -4.44 3.28
N SER A 157 -45.80 -3.38 2.92
CA SER A 157 -46.26 -2.02 2.53
C SER A 157 -45.00 -1.12 2.61
N ALA A 158 -44.79 0.01 1.95
CA ALA A 158 -45.65 1.03 1.38
C ALA A 158 -44.82 1.91 0.41
N ALA A 159 -45.51 2.48 -0.57
CA ALA A 159 -45.02 3.52 -1.46
C ALA A 159 -44.91 4.89 -0.77
N ALA A 160 -43.93 5.70 -1.17
CA ALA A 160 -43.99 7.16 -1.14
C ALA A 160 -42.91 7.76 -2.08
N ASP A 161 -43.31 8.05 -3.32
CA ASP A 161 -42.93 9.27 -4.06
C ASP A 161 -43.92 10.38 -3.61
N PRO A 162 -43.67 11.71 -3.70
CA PRO A 162 -42.97 12.40 -4.79
C PRO A 162 -42.18 13.69 -4.38
N GLU A 163 -41.89 14.52 -5.38
CA GLU A 163 -41.43 15.94 -5.40
C GLU A 163 -39.94 16.12 -5.75
N GLU A 164 -39.61 16.37 -7.02
CA GLU A 164 -39.76 17.64 -7.75
C GLU A 164 -38.98 18.78 -7.08
N SER A 165 -37.79 19.09 -7.63
CA SER A 165 -37.25 20.46 -7.74
C SER A 165 -35.99 20.47 -8.61
N ALA A 166 -36.14 20.98 -9.84
CA ALA A 166 -35.06 21.61 -10.59
C ALA A 166 -34.69 22.97 -9.95
N PRO A 167 -33.44 23.46 -10.09
CA PRO A 167 -33.15 24.44 -11.13
C PRO A 167 -31.77 24.19 -11.80
N SER A 168 -31.64 24.24 -13.13
CA SER A 168 -31.39 25.43 -13.96
C SER A 168 -30.14 26.26 -13.59
N SER A 169 -29.36 26.57 -14.63
CA SER A 169 -28.25 27.54 -14.75
C SER A 169 -26.86 27.03 -14.29
N THR A 170 -25.74 27.26 -14.97
CA THR A 170 -25.42 28.25 -16.00
C THR A 170 -24.19 27.81 -16.79
N SER A 171 -24.26 27.96 -18.11
CA SER A 171 -23.11 27.89 -19.02
C SER A 171 -22.28 29.17 -18.85
N SER A 172 -21.00 29.05 -18.54
CA SER A 172 -20.04 30.15 -18.63
C SER A 172 -18.92 29.79 -19.58
N SER A 173 -19.06 30.33 -20.78
CA SER A 173 -18.06 30.46 -21.82
C SER A 173 -17.15 31.66 -21.49
N SER A 174 -15.84 31.48 -21.55
CA SER A 174 -14.84 32.55 -21.71
C SER A 174 -13.63 31.90 -22.39
N SER A 175 -13.37 32.12 -23.69
CA SER A 175 -12.65 33.28 -24.25
C SER A 175 -11.29 33.41 -23.55
N VAL A 176 -10.23 32.77 -24.06
CA VAL A 176 -9.28 33.32 -25.05
C VAL A 176 -8.88 34.75 -24.71
N GLU A 177 -7.73 34.89 -24.06
CA GLU A 177 -6.86 36.05 -24.22
C GLU A 177 -5.42 35.53 -24.34
N THR A 178 -4.88 35.69 -25.54
CA THR A 178 -3.48 35.46 -25.89
C THR A 178 -2.73 36.72 -25.50
N GLU A 179 -2.04 36.68 -24.37
CA GLU A 179 -1.05 37.71 -24.03
C GLU A 179 0.33 37.33 -24.56
N GLU A 180 0.92 38.35 -25.17
CA GLU A 180 2.22 38.46 -25.79
C GLU A 180 3.33 38.28 -24.73
N PRO A 181 4.47 37.62 -25.05
CA PRO A 181 5.56 37.50 -24.09
C PRO A 181 6.29 38.84 -23.96
N GLN A 182 6.11 39.53 -22.84
CA GLN A 182 7.01 40.61 -22.43
C GLN A 182 8.26 40.02 -21.79
N GLU A 183 9.38 40.33 -22.41
CA GLU A 183 10.76 40.10 -22.01
C GLU A 183 11.09 40.94 -20.76
N PRO A 184 11.47 40.34 -19.62
CA PRO A 184 12.08 41.08 -18.53
C PRO A 184 13.60 41.00 -18.63
N GLU A 185 14.22 42.08 -19.10
CA GLU A 185 15.59 42.43 -18.71
C GLU A 185 15.58 42.93 -17.26
N HIS A 186 16.40 42.34 -16.38
CA HIS A 186 17.06 42.92 -15.19
C HIS A 186 17.73 41.75 -14.43
N LEU A 187 19.06 41.64 -14.45
CA LEU A 187 20.02 42.26 -13.52
C LEU A 187 19.96 41.71 -12.08
N ASP A 188 21.17 41.41 -11.62
CA ASP A 188 21.65 41.17 -10.26
C ASP A 188 21.61 39.73 -9.73
N GLU A 189 22.77 39.09 -9.93
CA GLU A 189 23.29 37.92 -9.22
C GLU A 189 23.49 38.29 -7.74
N GLU A 190 22.49 37.99 -6.89
CA GLU A 190 22.74 37.79 -5.46
C GLU A 190 22.94 36.29 -5.19
N GLU A 191 24.09 35.99 -4.60
CA GLU A 191 24.51 34.66 -4.16
C GLU A 191 23.49 34.08 -3.18
N ALA A 192 22.65 33.16 -3.67
CA ALA A 192 21.80 32.33 -2.84
C ALA A 192 22.65 31.32 -2.07
N GLU A 193 22.98 31.65 -0.82
CA GLU A 193 23.50 30.69 0.15
C GLU A 193 22.53 29.50 0.24
N THR A 194 22.99 28.37 -0.30
CA THR A 194 22.26 27.10 -0.34
C THR A 194 22.36 26.44 1.02
N SER A 195 21.66 26.98 2.03
CA SER A 195 21.42 26.25 3.27
C SER A 195 20.18 25.38 3.06
N SER A 196 20.41 24.09 2.82
CA SER A 196 19.39 23.03 2.90
C SER A 196 18.94 22.87 4.35
N ALA A 197 18.28 23.89 4.89
CA ALA A 197 17.58 23.80 6.15
C ALA A 197 16.35 22.94 5.92
N ASP A 198 16.35 21.80 6.60
CA ASP A 198 15.25 20.88 6.82
C ASP A 198 13.97 21.67 7.15
N THR A 199 13.19 22.06 6.14
CA THR A 199 11.94 22.79 6.31
C THR A 199 10.86 21.81 6.73
N THR A 200 10.97 21.32 7.96
CA THR A 200 9.88 20.59 8.61
C THR A 200 8.72 21.58 8.75
N ASP A 201 7.57 21.24 8.16
CA ASP A 201 6.35 22.05 8.29
C ASP A 201 6.09 22.35 9.78
N PRO A 202 6.00 23.63 10.19
CA PRO A 202 5.81 23.99 11.60
C PRO A 202 4.54 23.38 12.19
N ALA A 203 3.52 23.14 11.37
CA ALA A 203 2.30 22.46 11.82
C ALA A 203 2.59 20.99 12.15
N PHE A 204 3.39 20.29 11.34
CA PHE A 204 3.82 18.92 11.63
C PHE A 204 4.63 18.85 12.93
N ALA A 205 5.58 19.77 13.13
CA ALA A 205 6.36 19.84 14.37
C ALA A 205 5.47 20.07 15.60
N ALA A 206 4.49 20.97 15.51
CA ALA A 206 3.54 21.22 16.59
C ALA A 206 2.72 19.96 16.95
N ARG A 207 2.28 19.19 15.93
CA ARG A 207 1.56 17.92 16.16
C ARG A 207 2.44 16.90 16.88
N VAL A 208 3.71 16.79 16.51
CA VAL A 208 4.70 15.91 17.18
C VAL A 208 4.85 16.30 18.66
N THR A 209 5.05 17.60 18.95
CA THR A 209 5.16 18.09 20.34
C THR A 209 3.91 17.77 21.14
N LEU A 210 2.73 18.02 20.60
CA LEU A 210 1.46 17.70 21.28
C LEU A 210 1.32 16.21 21.58
N MET A 211 1.74 15.34 20.65
CA MET A 211 1.71 13.88 20.86
C MET A 211 2.74 13.43 21.91
N GLN A 212 3.92 14.05 21.93
CA GLN A 212 5.00 13.73 22.88
C GLN A 212 4.65 14.11 24.32
N GLU A 213 3.89 15.19 24.52
CA GLU A 213 3.47 15.67 25.84
C GLU A 213 2.32 14.86 26.47
N GLN A 214 1.71 13.93 25.72
CA GLN A 214 0.62 13.10 26.25
C GLN A 214 1.11 12.06 27.27
N ASP A 215 0.21 11.66 28.17
CA ASP A 215 0.43 10.51 29.04
C ASP A 215 0.33 9.21 28.22
N LEU A 216 1.45 8.51 28.05
CA LEU A 216 1.53 7.26 27.28
C LEU A 216 1.28 6.01 28.13
N SER A 217 0.72 6.15 29.33
CA SER A 217 0.34 5.01 30.16
C SER A 217 -0.67 4.10 29.44
N PRO A 218 -0.62 2.76 29.65
CA PRO A 218 -1.48 1.81 28.94
C PRO A 218 -2.98 2.13 29.01
N GLU A 219 -3.42 2.77 30.10
CA GLU A 219 -4.82 3.15 30.33
C GLU A 219 -5.32 4.23 29.36
N GLN A 220 -4.42 4.96 28.67
CA GLN A 220 -4.80 5.99 27.70
C GLN A 220 -4.97 5.45 26.28
N TRP A 221 -4.60 4.20 26.02
CA TRP A 221 -4.73 3.55 24.69
C TRP A 221 -6.09 2.86 24.55
N THR A 222 -7.14 3.65 24.66
CA THR A 222 -8.52 3.14 24.76
C THR A 222 -9.21 2.96 23.42
N GLN A 223 -8.61 3.40 22.32
CA GLN A 223 -9.14 3.25 20.97
C GLN A 223 -8.35 2.19 20.21
N GLN A 224 -8.93 1.66 19.13
CA GLN A 224 -8.24 0.76 18.21
C GLN A 224 -8.67 1.04 16.78
N TYR A 225 -7.74 0.90 15.85
CA TYR A 225 -8.04 0.78 14.43
C TYR A 225 -7.97 -0.70 14.07
N CYS A 226 -9.06 -1.26 13.55
CA CYS A 226 -9.14 -2.64 13.09
C CYS A 226 -9.61 -2.70 11.64
N THR A 227 -9.07 -3.66 10.88
CA THR A 227 -9.52 -3.95 9.52
C THR A 227 -9.69 -5.45 9.32
N ALA A 228 -10.94 -5.89 9.09
CA ALA A 228 -11.26 -7.28 8.82
C ALA A 228 -10.65 -7.77 7.49
N HIS A 229 -10.48 -6.86 6.51
CA HIS A 229 -9.95 -7.20 5.19
C HIS A 229 -8.48 -7.64 5.23
N ILE A 230 -7.66 -7.00 6.08
CA ILE A 230 -6.24 -7.33 6.22
C ILE A 230 -5.98 -8.21 7.45
N GLY A 231 -6.91 -8.21 8.42
CA GLY A 231 -6.85 -9.09 9.57
C GLY A 231 -5.96 -8.57 10.70
N PHE A 232 -5.95 -7.26 10.99
CA PHE A 232 -5.19 -6.74 12.13
C PHE A 232 -5.90 -5.59 12.86
N CYS A 233 -5.46 -5.38 14.11
CA CYS A 233 -5.77 -4.21 14.90
C CYS A 233 -4.49 -3.54 15.42
N ILE A 234 -4.51 -2.22 15.53
CA ILE A 234 -3.48 -1.43 16.23
C ILE A 234 -4.15 -0.57 17.32
N PRO A 235 -3.49 -0.37 18.48
CA PRO A 235 -3.99 0.53 19.49
C PRO A 235 -3.87 1.98 19.03
N VAL A 236 -4.81 2.82 19.46
CA VAL A 236 -4.78 4.26 19.25
C VAL A 236 -5.01 4.96 20.58
N HIS A 237 -4.18 5.95 20.87
CA HIS A 237 -4.29 6.76 22.07
C HIS A 237 -5.60 7.57 22.06
N ARG A 238 -6.24 7.74 23.22
CA ARG A 238 -7.57 8.35 23.35
C ARG A 238 -7.69 9.78 22.79
N ASN A 239 -6.59 10.52 22.78
CA ASN A 239 -6.53 11.91 22.32
C ASN A 239 -6.00 12.02 20.89
N TRP A 240 -5.82 10.91 20.18
CA TRP A 240 -5.30 10.91 18.82
C TRP A 240 -6.39 10.53 17.83
N TRP A 241 -6.20 11.03 16.62
CA TRP A 241 -6.97 10.71 15.43
C TRP A 241 -6.17 9.72 14.59
N TYR A 242 -6.90 8.93 13.82
CA TYR A 242 -6.30 8.05 12.83
C TYR A 242 -7.08 8.09 11.52
N ARG A 243 -6.40 7.87 10.41
CA ARG A 243 -7.02 7.66 9.11
C ARG A 243 -6.31 6.55 8.37
N SER A 244 -7.08 5.58 7.89
CA SER A 244 -6.58 4.61 6.92
C SER A 244 -6.72 5.16 5.52
N PHE A 245 -5.69 4.93 4.72
CA PHE A 245 -5.67 5.22 3.28
C PHE A 245 -5.76 3.94 2.46
N GLY A 246 -6.00 2.78 3.11
CA GLY A 246 -6.04 1.48 2.46
C GLY A 246 -4.71 1.13 1.81
N THR A 247 -4.79 0.43 0.69
CA THR A 247 -3.62 0.14 -0.15
C THR A 247 -3.15 1.40 -0.87
N THR A 248 -1.85 1.65 -0.82
CA THR A 248 -1.21 2.75 -1.53
C THR A 248 -0.27 2.19 -2.59
N THR A 249 0.42 3.09 -3.28
CA THR A 249 1.48 2.77 -4.23
C THR A 249 2.53 1.84 -3.63
N SER A 250 2.95 2.14 -2.39
CA SER A 250 4.15 1.55 -1.77
C SER A 250 3.85 0.56 -0.67
N PHE A 251 2.60 0.51 -0.21
CA PHE A 251 2.19 -0.24 0.97
C PHE A 251 0.92 -1.00 0.67
N LEU A 252 0.88 -2.28 1.07
CA LEU A 252 -0.32 -3.11 1.03
C LEU A 252 -1.43 -2.49 1.86
N TRP A 253 -1.06 -1.82 2.95
CA TRP A 253 -1.97 -1.05 3.79
C TRP A 253 -1.25 0.12 4.46
N HIS A 254 -1.89 1.27 4.55
CA HIS A 254 -1.35 2.48 5.15
C HIS A 254 -2.35 3.13 6.12
N VAL A 255 -1.86 3.47 7.31
CA VAL A 255 -2.61 4.20 8.35
C VAL A 255 -1.72 5.28 8.92
N GLU A 256 -2.28 6.47 9.13
CA GLU A 256 -1.59 7.56 9.83
C GLU A 256 -2.32 7.92 11.12
N LEU A 257 -1.55 8.29 12.14
CA LEU A 257 -2.03 8.73 13.44
C LEU A 257 -1.51 10.14 13.75
N SER A 258 -2.31 10.94 14.45
CA SER A 258 -2.03 12.35 14.70
C SER A 258 -2.74 12.88 15.95
N SER A 259 -2.25 13.98 16.52
CA SER A 259 -2.96 14.74 17.57
C SER A 259 -4.17 15.53 17.06
N GLU A 260 -4.28 15.68 15.73
CA GLU A 260 -5.37 16.38 15.04
C GLU A 260 -5.92 15.51 13.91
N GLU A 261 -7.09 15.86 13.37
CA GLU A 261 -7.72 15.10 12.28
C GLU A 261 -6.80 14.97 11.05
N VAL A 262 -6.63 13.75 10.55
CA VAL A 262 -5.84 13.45 9.35
C VAL A 262 -6.75 13.52 8.14
N GLN A 263 -6.49 14.45 7.22
CA GLN A 263 -7.31 14.67 6.02
C GLN A 263 -6.68 14.09 4.75
N GLY A 264 -5.35 14.10 4.68
CA GLY A 264 -4.57 13.66 3.54
C GLY A 264 -3.34 12.85 3.95
N LEU A 265 -2.70 12.23 2.95
CA LEU A 265 -1.45 11.49 3.14
C LEU A 265 -0.35 12.42 3.68
N THR A 266 0.59 11.85 4.42
CA THR A 266 1.77 12.49 5.00
C THR A 266 1.49 13.56 6.05
N GLN A 267 0.28 13.58 6.63
CA GLN A 267 -0.11 14.57 7.63
C GLN A 267 0.13 14.07 9.06
N GLY A 268 -0.01 12.76 9.29
CA GLY A 268 0.17 12.16 10.60
C GLY A 268 1.63 11.96 10.99
N PRO A 269 2.04 12.37 12.19
CA PRO A 269 3.39 12.10 12.71
C PRO A 269 3.78 10.62 12.85
N ILE A 270 2.81 9.71 12.99
CA ILE A 270 3.06 8.27 13.04
C ILE A 270 2.42 7.63 11.81
N SER A 271 3.19 6.83 11.08
CA SER A 271 2.67 5.99 9.99
C SER A 271 2.82 4.50 10.31
N VAL A 272 1.80 3.71 9.96
CA VAL A 272 1.78 2.26 10.09
C VAL A 272 1.58 1.67 8.70
N ASN A 273 2.61 0.98 8.21
CA ASN A 273 2.68 0.46 6.86
C ASN A 273 2.76 -1.06 6.87
N LEU A 274 1.85 -1.74 6.17
CA LEU A 274 2.01 -3.16 5.84
C LEU A 274 2.70 -3.29 4.49
N ILE A 275 3.78 -4.07 4.44
CA ILE A 275 4.68 -4.19 3.28
C ILE A 275 4.89 -5.67 2.95
N THR A 276 5.04 -5.97 1.66
CA THR A 276 5.45 -7.30 1.19
C THR A 276 6.92 -7.59 1.52
N GLY A 277 7.24 -8.85 1.80
CA GLY A 277 8.56 -9.33 2.18
C GLY A 277 8.70 -9.56 3.69
N SER A 278 9.82 -10.15 4.09
CA SER A 278 10.15 -10.36 5.49
C SER A 278 10.95 -9.19 6.07
N VAL A 279 10.93 -9.04 7.39
CA VAL A 279 11.72 -8.04 8.12
C VAL A 279 13.23 -8.24 7.87
N GLY A 280 13.65 -9.49 7.64
CA GLY A 280 15.03 -9.83 7.31
C GLY A 280 15.54 -9.15 6.02
N ALA A 281 14.67 -8.90 5.03
CA ALA A 281 15.05 -8.18 3.81
C ALA A 281 15.43 -6.71 4.09
N LYS A 282 14.89 -6.11 5.16
CA LYS A 282 15.27 -4.78 5.68
C LYS A 282 16.49 -4.83 6.59
N LYS A 283 17.16 -5.99 6.64
CA LYS A 283 18.26 -6.29 7.55
C LYS A 283 17.87 -6.10 9.01
N ALA A 284 16.59 -6.18 9.37
CA ALA A 284 16.06 -6.00 10.71
C ALA A 284 15.63 -7.35 11.32
N THR A 285 15.32 -7.35 12.61
CA THR A 285 14.69 -8.50 13.30
C THR A 285 13.28 -8.14 13.74
N ASP A 286 12.43 -9.15 13.91
CA ASP A 286 11.08 -8.97 14.46
C ASP A 286 11.12 -8.28 15.83
N GLY A 287 10.22 -7.32 16.06
CA GLY A 287 10.17 -6.46 17.24
C GLY A 287 11.27 -5.40 17.33
N GLN A 288 12.17 -5.30 16.35
CA GLN A 288 13.27 -4.33 16.41
C GLN A 288 12.76 -2.90 16.21
N VAL A 289 13.30 -1.97 17.01
CA VAL A 289 13.16 -0.52 16.80
C VAL A 289 14.51 0.07 16.44
N ARG A 290 14.55 0.88 15.38
CA ARG A 290 15.75 1.58 14.89
C ARG A 290 15.52 3.07 14.85
N ILE A 291 16.57 3.85 15.14
CA ILE A 291 16.54 5.30 15.02
C ILE A 291 17.62 5.70 14.02
N VAL A 292 17.22 6.33 12.92
CA VAL A 292 18.11 6.79 11.85
C VAL A 292 17.63 8.16 11.39
N GLY A 293 18.53 9.16 11.36
CA GLY A 293 18.22 10.49 10.83
C GLY A 293 17.03 11.17 11.51
N GLY A 294 16.89 11.05 12.83
CA GLY A 294 15.76 11.65 13.57
C GLY A 294 14.41 10.94 13.38
N THR A 295 14.37 9.84 12.62
CA THR A 295 13.19 8.99 12.46
C THR A 295 13.39 7.69 13.24
N VAL A 296 12.38 7.29 14.00
CA VAL A 296 12.28 5.96 14.62
C VAL A 296 11.42 5.06 13.74
N THR A 297 11.83 3.81 13.56
CA THR A 297 11.09 2.78 12.81
C THR A 297 11.06 1.48 13.60
N GLY A 298 9.86 1.01 13.94
CA GLY A 298 9.60 -0.32 14.50
C GLY A 298 9.27 -1.32 13.39
N TYR A 299 9.81 -2.53 13.50
CA TYR A 299 9.62 -3.61 12.52
C TYR A 299 8.94 -4.80 13.18
N ARG A 300 7.90 -5.33 12.55
CA ARG A 300 7.21 -6.54 13.03
C ARG A 300 6.87 -7.48 11.89
N GLU A 301 7.32 -8.73 12.01
CA GLU A 301 7.01 -9.77 11.04
C GLU A 301 5.50 -10.08 11.06
N TRP A 302 4.94 -10.36 9.90
CA TRP A 302 3.54 -10.67 9.73
C TRP A 302 3.34 -11.89 8.83
N THR A 303 2.10 -12.36 8.72
CA THR A 303 1.77 -13.55 7.95
C THR A 303 1.98 -13.33 6.45
N GLU A 304 2.14 -14.45 5.71
CA GLU A 304 2.20 -14.46 4.23
C GLU A 304 3.38 -13.69 3.63
N ASN A 305 4.54 -13.72 4.29
CA ASN A 305 5.73 -12.99 3.86
C ASN A 305 5.43 -11.49 3.72
N ARG A 306 4.87 -10.92 4.79
CA ARG A 306 4.62 -9.49 4.94
C ARG A 306 5.20 -9.03 6.27
N HIS A 307 5.37 -7.72 6.43
CA HIS A 307 5.77 -7.13 7.70
C HIS A 307 5.20 -5.73 7.87
N PHE A 308 5.10 -5.29 9.12
CA PHE A 308 4.80 -3.92 9.47
C PHE A 308 6.07 -3.10 9.63
N GLU A 309 6.06 -1.88 9.09
CA GLU A 309 6.96 -0.79 9.43
C GLU A 309 6.14 0.34 10.08
N ILE A 310 6.44 0.64 11.35
CA ILE A 310 5.81 1.74 12.09
C ILE A 310 6.85 2.85 12.23
N SER A 311 6.65 3.97 11.56
CA SER A 311 7.62 5.07 11.56
C SER A 311 7.07 6.35 12.17
N ALA A 312 7.94 7.11 12.85
CA ALA A 312 7.63 8.40 13.44
C ALA A 312 8.91 9.23 13.65
N PRO A 313 8.82 10.53 13.95
CA PRO A 313 9.94 11.27 14.53
C PRO A 313 10.43 10.62 15.83
N ALA A 314 11.74 10.64 16.08
CA ALA A 314 12.38 9.96 17.20
C ALA A 314 11.79 10.32 18.58
N ALA A 315 11.24 11.53 18.72
CA ALA A 315 10.52 11.97 19.90
C ALA A 315 9.31 11.08 20.28
N LEU A 316 8.76 10.33 19.33
CA LEU A 316 7.61 9.43 19.50
C LEU A 316 8.01 7.95 19.59
N GLU A 317 9.27 7.65 19.91
CA GLU A 317 9.80 6.28 20.03
C GLU A 317 8.99 5.39 20.99
N THR A 318 8.57 5.93 22.15
CA THR A 318 7.74 5.20 23.12
C THR A 318 6.40 4.78 22.49
N SER A 319 5.78 5.67 21.73
CA SER A 319 4.53 5.41 21.01
C SER A 319 4.71 4.31 19.96
N VAL A 320 5.80 4.37 19.19
CA VAL A 320 6.13 3.36 18.17
C VAL A 320 6.30 1.98 18.81
N ARG A 321 7.05 1.88 19.92
CA ARG A 321 7.18 0.63 20.67
C ARG A 321 5.83 0.10 21.14
N TYR A 322 5.01 0.97 21.73
CA TYR A 322 3.71 0.55 22.26
C TYR A 322 2.82 -0.04 21.15
N ILE A 323 2.72 0.64 20.01
CA ILE A 323 1.94 0.15 18.86
C ILE A 323 2.53 -1.17 18.35
N LEU A 324 3.86 -1.26 18.25
CA LEU A 324 4.55 -2.47 17.79
C LEU A 324 4.24 -3.69 18.67
N ASP A 325 4.26 -3.51 20.00
CA ASP A 325 4.03 -4.58 20.98
C ASP A 325 2.56 -5.03 21.07
N HIS A 326 1.62 -4.13 20.76
CA HIS A 326 0.18 -4.36 20.91
C HIS A 326 -0.57 -4.45 19.58
N LEU A 327 0.14 -4.52 18.46
CA LEU A 327 -0.46 -4.91 17.19
C LEU A 327 -0.93 -6.37 17.32
N VAL A 328 -2.17 -6.66 16.92
CA VAL A 328 -2.76 -8.00 17.07
C VAL A 328 -3.50 -8.39 15.81
N GLU A 329 -3.68 -9.69 15.62
CA GLU A 329 -4.54 -10.20 14.56
C GLU A 329 -6.00 -9.82 14.87
N TYR A 330 -6.75 -9.43 13.85
CA TYR A 330 -8.18 -9.19 14.00
C TYR A 330 -8.90 -10.53 14.05
N VAL A 331 -9.64 -10.76 15.13
CA VAL A 331 -10.50 -11.93 15.31
C VAL A 331 -11.93 -11.42 15.30
N GLU A 332 -12.75 -11.94 14.38
CA GLU A 332 -14.18 -11.68 14.36
C GLU A 332 -14.82 -12.43 15.53
N GLU A 333 -15.38 -11.70 16.49
CA GLU A 333 -16.08 -12.27 17.66
C GLU A 333 -17.49 -12.77 17.32
#